data_AF-X0WBC0-F1
#
_entry.id   AF-X0WBC0-F1
#
_cell.length_a   1.000
_cell.length_b   1.000
_cell.length_c   1.000
_cell.angle_alpha   90.00
_cell.angle_beta   90.00
_cell.angle_gamma   90.00
#
_symmetry.space_group_name_H-M   'P 1'
#
loop_
_entity.id
_entity.type
_entity.pdbx_description
1 polymer ?
#
loop_
_entity_poly.entity_id
_entity_poly.type
_entity_poly.pdbx_seq_one_letter_code
_entity_poly.pdbx_strand_id
1 'polypeptide(L)' 'MNILLTGASGQLGQELLPLLSQLGTVTTVDRNVTLPLTPDRLKMDLGDLNQVEILLNRLCPDLV' A
#
# COMPACT_ATOMS: atom_id res chain seq x y z
N MET A 1 3.97 15.32 -0.37
CA MET A 1 3.65 14.39 -1.47
C MET A 1 3.09 13.11 -0.87
N ASN A 2 2.07 12.52 -1.47
CA ASN A 2 1.54 11.21 -1.04
C ASN A 2 2.05 10.14 -1.99
N ILE A 3 2.69 9.10 -1.46
CA ILE A 3 3.37 8.06 -2.22
C ILE A 3 2.76 6.72 -1.87
N LEU A 4 2.32 5.96 -2.87
CA LEU A 4 1.89 4.57 -2.71
C LEU A 4 3.04 3.65 -3.11
N LEU A 5 3.56 2.85 -2.17
CA LEU A 5 4.63 1.88 -2.43
C LEU A 5 4.06 0.46 -2.41
N THR A 6 3.91 -0.15 -3.58
CA THR A 6 3.42 -1.53 -3.75
C THR A 6 4.57 -2.53 -3.73
N GLY A 7 4.35 -3.73 -3.20
CA GLY A 7 5.44 -4.72 -3.05
C GLY A 7 6.45 -4.30 -1.97
N ALA A 8 5.97 -3.57 -0.96
CA ALA A 8 6.81 -2.94 0.07
C ALA A 8 7.61 -3.95 0.92
N SER A 9 7.19 -5.21 0.96
CA SER A 9 7.91 -6.27 1.67
C SER A 9 8.99 -6.94 0.80
N GLY A 10 9.03 -6.69 -0.51
CA GLY A 10 10.10 -7.13 -1.40
C GLY A 10 11.40 -6.33 -1.21
N GLN A 11 12.51 -6.85 -1.74
CA GLN A 11 13.84 -6.24 -1.56
C GLN A 11 13.86 -4.76 -1.96
N LEU A 12 13.42 -4.46 -3.18
CA LEU A 12 13.40 -3.09 -3.69
C LEU A 12 12.43 -2.19 -2.90
N GLY A 13 11.30 -2.73 -2.44
CA GLY A 13 10.38 -1.99 -1.58
C GLY A 13 11.02 -1.58 -0.25
N GLN A 14 11.75 -2.48 0.39
CA GLN A 14 12.46 -2.20 1.64
C GLN A 14 13.58 -1.18 1.46
N GLU A 15 14.31 -1.22 0.34
CA GLU A 15 15.38 -0.26 0.03
C GLU A 15 14.83 1.13 -0.32
N LEU A 16 13.68 1.19 -1.03
CA LEU A 16 13.06 2.47 -1.43
C LEU A 16 12.34 3.18 -0.29
N LEU A 17 11.75 2.44 0.66
CA LEU A 17 10.96 3.01 1.75
C LEU A 17 11.66 4.17 2.49
N PRO A 18 12.91 4.05 2.99
CA PRO A 18 13.57 5.15 3.71
C PRO A 18 13.85 6.36 2.81
N LEU A 19 14.08 6.15 1.52
CA LEU A 19 14.32 7.24 0.55
C LEU A 19 13.02 7.98 0.25
N LEU A 20 11.94 7.24 -0.03
CA LEU A 20 10.63 7.80 -0.34
C LEU A 20 10.02 8.53 0.88
N SER A 21 10.30 8.05 2.09
CA SER A 21 9.82 8.67 3.34
C SER A 21 10.39 10.07 3.56
N GLN A 22 11.55 10.40 2.95
CA GLN A 22 12.12 11.75 2.99
C GLN A 22 11.42 12.71 2.00
N LEU A 23 10.73 12.16 1.01
CA LEU A 23 10.07 12.92 -0.06
C LEU A 23 8.58 13.16 0.22
N GLY A 24 7.99 12.42 1.16
CA GLY A 24 6.58 12.56 1.52
C GLY A 24 6.04 11.44 2.40
N THR A 25 4.72 11.44 2.56
CA THR A 25 4.00 10.40 3.30
C THR A 25 3.88 9.16 2.43
N VAL A 26 4.43 8.04 2.90
CA VAL A 26 4.44 6.77 2.16
C VAL A 26 3.41 5.81 2.76
N THR A 27 2.43 5.42 1.97
CA THR A 27 1.55 4.29 2.28
C THR A 27 2.09 3.05 1.59
N THR A 28 2.41 2.02 2.37
CA THR A 28 2.98 0.76 1.90
C THR A 28 1.89 -0.28 1.67
N VAL A 29 1.97 -1.03 0.58
CA VAL A 29 1.03 -2.10 0.24
C VAL A 29 1.80 -3.37 -0.08
N ASP A 30 1.42 -4.48 0.56
CA ASP A 30 1.96 -5.79 0.21
C ASP A 30 0.96 -6.90 0.56
N ARG A 31 1.02 -8.03 -0.16
CA ARG A 31 0.24 -9.24 0.16
C ARG A 31 0.76 -9.92 1.43
N ASN A 32 2.05 -9.78 1.71
CA ASN A 32 2.73 -10.29 2.89
C ASN A 32 3.14 -9.13 3.77
N VAL A 33 2.37 -8.90 4.84
CA VAL A 33 2.72 -7.92 5.87
C VAL A 33 2.93 -8.65 7.19
N THR A 34 4.10 -8.47 7.78
CA THR A 34 4.39 -8.88 9.15
C THR A 34 3.73 -7.90 10.12
N LEU A 35 2.96 -8.42 11.07
CA LEU A 35 2.34 -7.62 12.13
C LEU A 35 3.40 -6.91 12.99
N PRO A 36 3.10 -5.73 13.55
CA PRO A 36 1.80 -5.03 13.56
C PRO A 36 1.55 -4.16 12.31
N LEU A 37 0.27 -4.03 11.94
CA LEU A 37 -0.18 -3.11 10.90
C LEU A 37 -0.17 -1.68 11.46
N THR A 38 0.61 -0.80 10.85
CA THR A 38 0.54 0.64 11.09
C THR A 38 -0.49 1.27 10.14
N PRO A 39 -1.03 2.47 10.44
CA PRO A 39 -1.97 3.16 9.54
C PRO A 39 -1.45 3.32 8.11
N ASP A 40 -0.13 3.44 7.97
CA ASP A 40 0.57 3.62 6.68
C ASP A 40 0.95 2.29 6.00
N ARG A 41 0.39 1.17 6.44
CA ARG A 41 0.70 -0.17 5.92
C ARG A 41 -0.56 -0.99 5.69
N LEU A 42 -0.86 -1.23 4.42
CA LEU A 42 -2.03 -1.98 3.95
C LEU A 42 -1.60 -3.39 3.54
N LYS A 43 -2.20 -4.40 4.17
CA LYS A 43 -2.11 -5.78 3.67
C LYS A 43 -3.14 -5.98 2.58
N MET A 44 -2.71 -6.06 1.32
CA MET A 44 -3.58 -6.25 0.16
C MET A 44 -2.79 -6.86 -1.00
N ASP A 45 -3.44 -7.77 -1.73
CA ASP A 45 -2.96 -8.19 -3.04
C ASP A 45 -3.64 -7.34 -4.13
N LEU A 46 -2.87 -6.46 -4.77
CA LEU A 46 -3.37 -5.64 -5.88
C LEU A 46 -3.67 -6.44 -7.15
N GLY A 47 -3.24 -7.71 -7.22
CA GLY A 47 -3.65 -8.64 -8.27
C GLY A 47 -5.05 -9.23 -8.05
N ASP A 48 -5.61 -9.13 -6.84
CA ASP A 48 -6.99 -9.53 -6.54
C ASP A 48 -7.94 -8.34 -6.76
N LEU A 49 -8.49 -8.27 -7.97
CA LEU A 49 -9.35 -7.16 -8.39
C LEU A 49 -10.61 -7.02 -7.53
N ASN A 50 -11.13 -8.11 -6.96
CA ASN A 50 -12.29 -8.05 -6.06
C ASN A 50 -11.94 -7.32 -4.76
N GLN A 51 -10.77 -7.61 -4.18
CA GLN A 51 -10.32 -6.91 -2.97
C GLN A 51 -10.09 -5.42 -3.23
N VAL A 52 -9.56 -5.08 -4.39
CA VAL A 52 -9.36 -3.69 -4.81
C VAL A 52 -10.70 -2.99 -5.01
N GLU A 53 -11.63 -3.58 -5.74
CA GLU A 53 -12.98 -3.03 -5.98
C GLU A 53 -13.72 -2.77 -4.66
N ILE A 54 -13.72 -3.72 -3.73
CA ILE A 54 -14.33 -3.56 -2.41
C ILE A 54 -13.72 -2.36 -1.65
N LEU A 55 -12.39 -2.19 -1.71
CA LEU A 55 -11.72 -1.07 -1.07
C LEU A 55 -12.09 0.26 -1.73
N LEU A 56 -12.08 0.32 -3.06
CA LEU A 56 -12.42 1.51 -3.82
C LEU A 56 -13.86 1.92 -3.56
N ASN A 57 -14.82 1.00 -3.63
CA ASN A 57 -16.22 1.25 -3.33
C ASN A 57 -16.45 1.74 -1.89
N ARG A 58 -15.64 1.28 -0.93
CA ARG A 58 -15.70 1.80 0.45
C ARG A 58 -15.17 3.23 0.56
N LEU A 59 -14.12 3.57 -0.18
CA LEU A 59 -13.45 4.87 -0.07
C LEU A 59 -14.12 5.95 -0.93
N CYS A 60 -14.56 5.58 -2.13
CA CYS A 60 -15.21 6.43 -3.10
C CYS A 60 -16.19 5.55 -3.90
N PRO A 61 -17.45 5.44 -3.46
CA PRO A 61 -18.45 4.51 -4.01
C PRO A 61 -18.77 4.64 -5.50
N ASP A 62 -18.28 5.69 -6.17
CA ASP A 62 -18.57 6.01 -7.57
C ASP A 62 -17.30 6.16 -8.43
N LEU A 63 -16.16 5.62 -7.96
CA LEU A 63 -14.88 5.75 -8.66
C LEU A 63 -14.74 4.80 -9.87
N VAL A 64 -15.42 3.65 -9.84
CA VAL A 64 -15.28 2.54 -10.80
C VAL A 64 -16.63 2.01 -11.23
#